data_AF-A0A4Y8SBJ4-F1
#
_entry.id   AF-A0A4Y8SBJ4-F1
#
_cell.length_a   1.000
_cell.length_b   1.000
_cell.length_c   1.000
_cell.angle_alpha   90.00
_cell.angle_beta   90.00
_cell.angle_gamma   90.00
#
_symmetry.space_group_name_H-M   'P 1'
#
loop_
_entity.id
_entity.type
_entity.pdbx_description
1 polymer ?
#
loop_
_entity_poly.entity_id
_entity_poly.type
_entity_poly.pdbx_seq_one_letter_code
_entity_poly.pdbx_strand_id
1 'polypeptide(L)'
;MRRIHHLKELIENIKKTEEMISLHRQDDLGLMSAQYEILKAKQVAEFIDELAKPPFQSVESFSLIKLMINKYYPSDKVEQKELKELALAI
;
A
#
# COMPACT_ATOMS: atom_id res chain seq x y z
N MET A 1 3.07 -12.29 -18.95
CA MET A 1 2.53 -10.95 -19.30
C MET A 1 1.37 -10.50 -18.40
N ARG A 2 0.35 -11.33 -18.09
CA ARG A 2 -0.83 -10.91 -17.28
C ARG A 2 -0.51 -10.20 -15.95
N ARG A 3 0.50 -10.65 -15.20
CA ARG A 3 0.81 -10.09 -13.87
C ARG A 3 1.42 -8.69 -13.88
N ILE A 4 2.22 -8.35 -14.89
CA ILE A 4 2.74 -6.99 -15.05
C ILE A 4 1.60 -6.02 -15.39
N HIS A 5 0.63 -6.47 -16.21
CA HIS A 5 -0.57 -5.67 -16.47
C HIS A 5 -1.39 -5.47 -15.21
N HIS A 6 -1.55 -6.51 -14.39
CA HIS A 6 -2.22 -6.41 -13.08
C HIS A 6 -1.53 -5.40 -12.15
N LEU A 7 -0.20 -5.47 -12.02
CA LEU A 7 0.56 -4.51 -11.21
C LEU A 7 0.41 -3.06 -11.73
N LYS A 8 0.37 -2.86 -13.04
CA LYS A 8 0.13 -1.54 -13.65
C LYS A 8 -1.29 -1.04 -13.36
N GLU A 9 -2.27 -1.92 -13.43
CA GLU A 9 -3.67 -1.61 -13.11
C GLU A 9 -3.83 -1.24 -11.64
N LEU A 10 -3.19 -1.97 -10.72
CA LEU A 10 -3.16 -1.62 -9.30
C LEU A 10 -2.56 -0.24 -9.05
N ILE A 11 -1.45 0.11 -9.70
CA ILE A 11 -0.86 1.45 -9.59
C ILE A 11 -1.84 2.53 -10.06
N GLU A 12 -2.52 2.31 -11.18
CA GLU A 12 -3.48 3.26 -11.73
C GLU A 12 -4.70 3.42 -10.82
N ASN A 13 -5.17 2.31 -10.24
CA ASN A 13 -6.30 2.32 -9.29
C ASN A 13 -5.94 3.04 -7.99
N ILE A 14 -4.71 2.88 -7.49
CA ILE A 14 -4.22 3.62 -6.32
C ILE A 14 -4.23 5.14 -6.60
N LYS A 15 -3.73 5.57 -7.76
CA LYS A 15 -3.73 7.00 -8.14
C LYS A 15 -5.13 7.58 -8.23
N LYS A 16 -6.06 6.90 -8.90
CA LYS A 16 -7.46 7.32 -8.98
C LYS A 16 -8.10 7.42 -7.60
N THR A 17 -7.78 6.48 -6.70
CA THR A 17 -8.28 6.50 -5.33
C THR A 17 -7.71 7.70 -4.56
N GLU A 18 -6.44 8.05 -4.74
CA GLU A 18 -5.84 9.28 -4.18
C GLU A 18 -6.53 10.55 -4.69
N GLU A 19 -6.86 10.63 -5.98
CA GLU A 19 -7.63 11.74 -6.55
C GLU A 19 -9.01 11.86 -5.91
N MET A 20 -9.71 10.74 -5.69
CA MET A 20 -11.01 10.73 -5.01
C MET A 20 -10.92 11.11 -3.54
N ILE A 21 -9.86 10.71 -2.83
CA ILE A 21 -9.59 11.17 -1.45
C ILE A 21 -9.41 12.69 -1.46
N SER A 22 -8.62 13.22 -2.39
CA SER A 22 -8.38 14.65 -2.49
C SER A 22 -9.66 15.44 -2.79
N LEU A 23 -10.51 14.92 -3.67
CA LEU A 23 -11.77 15.56 -4.06
C LEU A 23 -12.77 15.62 -2.89
N HIS A 24 -12.90 14.55 -2.12
CA HIS A 24 -13.85 14.46 -1.00
C HIS A 24 -13.26 14.88 0.35
N ARG A 25 -12.05 15.48 0.36
CA ARG A 25 -11.39 15.90 1.60
C ARG A 25 -12.05 17.12 2.24
N GLN A 26 -12.75 17.92 1.44
CA GLN A 26 -13.36 19.19 1.87
C GLN A 26 -14.89 19.18 1.82
N ASP A 27 -15.50 18.28 1.03
CA ASP A 27 -16.91 18.37 0.64
C ASP A 27 -17.88 17.45 1.38
N ASP A 28 -17.38 16.52 2.19
CA ASP A 28 -18.22 15.59 2.95
C ASP A 28 -17.67 15.48 4.37
N LEU A 29 -18.48 15.13 5.36
CA LEU A 29 -18.18 15.08 6.82
C LEU A 29 -17.02 14.10 7.22
N GLY A 30 -16.08 13.84 6.32
CA GLY A 30 -14.99 12.88 6.41
C GLY A 30 -15.38 11.48 5.94
N LEU A 31 -16.68 11.22 5.67
CA LEU A 31 -17.17 9.86 5.44
C LEU A 31 -16.66 9.27 4.12
N MET A 32 -16.87 9.97 2.99
CA MET A 32 -16.41 9.47 1.69
C MET A 32 -14.88 9.40 1.59
N SER A 33 -14.16 10.43 2.05
CA SER A 33 -12.70 10.40 2.08
C SER A 33 -12.16 9.25 2.95
N ALA A 34 -12.78 8.96 4.09
CA ALA A 34 -12.41 7.79 4.90
C ALA A 34 -12.65 6.45 4.17
N GLN A 35 -13.74 6.31 3.42
CA GLN A 35 -13.99 5.10 2.61
C GLN A 35 -12.91 4.91 1.54
N TYR A 36 -12.51 5.98 0.86
CA TYR A 36 -11.44 5.92 -0.14
C TYR A 36 -10.07 5.66 0.49
N GLU A 37 -9.78 6.17 1.69
CA GLU A 37 -8.55 5.83 2.42
C GLU A 37 -8.47 4.33 2.77
N ILE A 38 -9.59 3.73 3.19
CA ILE A 38 -9.67 2.26 3.42
C ILE A 38 -9.45 1.49 2.11
N LEU A 39 -10.06 1.94 1.01
CA LEU A 39 -9.88 1.32 -0.31
C LEU A 39 -8.42 1.40 -0.76
N LYS A 40 -7.77 2.55 -0.59
CA LYS A 40 -6.35 2.75 -0.91
C LYS A 40 -5.47 1.79 -0.12
N ALA A 41 -5.72 1.64 1.19
CA ALA A 41 -4.97 0.72 2.04
C ALA A 41 -5.05 -0.73 1.53
N LYS A 42 -6.24 -1.18 1.11
CA LYS A 42 -6.45 -2.52 0.52
C LYS A 42 -5.69 -2.70 -0.80
N GLN A 43 -5.77 -1.72 -1.70
CA GLN A 43 -5.06 -1.78 -2.99
C GLN A 43 -3.54 -1.78 -2.81
N VAL A 44 -3.01 -1.01 -1.85
CA VAL A 44 -1.59 -1.01 -1.53
C VAL A 44 -1.16 -2.36 -0.94
N ALA A 45 -1.96 -2.96 -0.07
CA ALA A 45 -1.69 -4.30 0.46
C ALA A 45 -1.65 -5.35 -0.65
N GLU A 46 -2.63 -5.36 -1.55
CA GLU A 46 -2.65 -6.27 -2.71
C GLU A 46 -1.42 -6.08 -3.62
N PHE A 47 -1.02 -4.83 -3.84
CA PHE A 47 0.18 -4.52 -4.62
C PHE A 47 1.46 -5.07 -3.97
N ILE A 48 1.58 -4.95 -2.65
CA ILE A 48 2.71 -5.52 -1.89
C ILE A 48 2.70 -7.05 -2.01
N ASP A 49 1.54 -7.68 -1.83
CA ASP A 49 1.39 -9.14 -1.93
C ASP A 49 1.78 -9.66 -3.32
N GLU A 50 1.41 -8.97 -4.40
CA GLU A 50 1.78 -9.38 -5.76
C GLU A 50 3.27 -9.17 -6.06
N LEU A 51 3.91 -8.14 -5.49
CA LEU A 51 5.36 -7.96 -5.59
C LEU A 51 6.15 -9.02 -4.81
N ALA A 52 5.62 -9.48 -3.67
CA ALA A 52 6.26 -10.49 -2.83
C ALA A 52 6.19 -11.90 -3.44
N LYS A 53 5.32 -12.13 -4.42
CA LYS A 53 5.16 -13.45 -5.07
C LYS A 53 6.23 -13.68 -6.16
N PRO A 54 6.71 -14.93 -6.35
CA PRO A 54 7.49 -15.29 -7.54
C PRO A 54 6.72 -14.93 -8.83
N PRO A 55 7.38 -14.48 -9.92
CA PRO A 55 8.83 -14.38 -10.11
C PRO A 55 9.41 -13.03 -9.66
N PHE A 56 8.59 -12.13 -9.11
CA PHE A 56 9.03 -10.78 -8.74
C PHE A 56 9.80 -10.75 -7.43
N GLN A 57 9.73 -11.83 -6.64
CA GLN A 57 10.49 -12.01 -5.41
C GLN A 57 12.00 -11.90 -5.66
N SER A 58 12.53 -10.69 -5.44
CA SER A 58 13.94 -10.33 -5.52
C SER A 58 14.29 -9.30 -4.45
N VAL A 59 15.58 -9.07 -4.21
CA VAL A 59 16.04 -8.05 -3.24
C VAL A 59 15.53 -6.64 -3.62
N GLU A 60 15.45 -6.34 -4.91
CA GLU A 60 14.93 -5.10 -5.45
C GLU A 60 13.42 -4.95 -5.18
N SER A 61 12.65 -6.03 -5.35
CA SER A 61 11.21 -6.03 -5.04
C SER A 61 10.94 -5.79 -3.56
N PHE A 62 11.73 -6.38 -2.66
CA PHE A 62 11.61 -6.16 -1.22
C PHE A 62 12.03 -4.75 -0.82
N SER A 63 13.03 -4.18 -1.51
CA SER A 63 13.41 -2.77 -1.33
C SER A 63 12.27 -1.83 -1.75
N LEU A 64 11.58 -2.14 -2.85
CA LEU A 64 10.40 -1.40 -3.31
C LEU A 64 9.23 -1.54 -2.34
N ILE A 65 8.95 -2.76 -1.85
CA ILE A 65 7.93 -3.02 -0.82
C ILE A 65 8.22 -2.19 0.44
N LYS A 66 9.46 -2.17 0.92
CA LYS A 66 9.87 -1.35 2.07
C LYS A 66 9.61 0.14 1.85
N LEU A 67 9.90 0.65 0.64
CA LEU A 67 9.64 2.04 0.29
C LEU A 67 8.13 2.35 0.24
N MET A 68 7.32 1.43 -0.27
CA MET A 68 5.85 1.55 -0.28
C MET A 68 5.28 1.55 1.14
N ILE A 69 5.74 0.63 2.00
CA ILE A 69 5.33 0.57 3.40
C ILE A 69 5.64 1.90 4.10
N ASN A 70 6.87 2.40 3.97
CA ASN A 70 7.25 3.68 4.59
C ASN A 70 6.43 4.87 4.06
N LYS A 71 6.04 4.86 2.78
CA LYS A 71 5.26 5.93 2.16
C LYS A 71 3.80 5.95 2.61
N TYR A 72 3.16 4.78 2.65
CA TYR A 72 1.71 4.68 2.92
C TYR A 72 1.38 4.34 4.37
N TYR A 73 2.34 3.76 5.10
CA TYR A 73 2.25 3.38 6.52
C TYR A 73 3.46 3.95 7.28
N PRO A 74 3.62 5.28 7.37
CA PRO A 74 4.72 5.87 8.11
C PRO A 74 4.74 5.37 9.56
N SER A 75 5.93 4.96 10.03
CA SER A 75 6.20 4.27 11.31
C SER A 75 5.76 5.03 12.57
N ASP A 76 5.15 6.20 12.43
CA ASP A 76 4.59 6.98 13.53
C ASP A 76 3.26 6.38 14.04
N LYS A 77 2.70 5.37 13.34
CA LYS A 77 1.43 4.71 13.70
C LYS A 77 1.53 3.21 13.99
N VAL A 78 2.64 2.56 13.67
CA VAL A 78 2.88 1.15 13.99
C VAL A 78 3.97 1.15 15.05
N GLU A 79 3.64 0.71 16.25
CA GLU A 79 4.62 0.59 17.34
C GLU A 79 5.79 -0.24 16.81
N GLN A 80 6.95 0.40 16.59
CA GLN A 80 8.18 -0.24 16.11
C GLN A 80 8.62 -1.43 16.98
N LYS A 81 8.00 -1.60 18.15
CA LYS A 81 8.14 -2.70 19.07
C LYS A 81 7.67 -4.03 18.45
N GLU A 82 6.50 -4.07 17.81
CA GLU A 82 5.95 -5.32 17.24
C GLU A 82 6.78 -5.81 16.05
N LEU A 83 7.25 -4.90 15.19
CA LEU A 83 8.13 -5.24 14.06
C LEU A 83 9.51 -5.74 14.52
N LYS A 84 10.04 -5.22 15.63
CA LYS A 84 11.30 -5.70 16.23
C LYS A 84 11.14 -7.08 16.88
N GLU A 85 10.01 -7.33 17.54
CA GLU A 85 9.71 -8.63 18.14
C GLU A 85 9.53 -9.72 17.07
N LEU A 86 8.85 -9.43 15.96
CA LEU A 86 8.74 -10.34 14.81
C LEU A 86 10.10 -10.64 14.14
N ALA A 87 10.96 -9.63 14.00
CA ALA A 87 12.30 -9.83 13.43
C ALA A 87 13.26 -10.62 14.33
N LEU A 88 13.00 -10.66 15.64
CA LEU A 88 13.75 -11.47 16.62
C LEU A 88 13.20 -12.90 16.77
N ALA A 89 12.01 -13.18 16.24
CA ALA A 89 11.34 -14.48 16.32
C ALA A 89 11.57 -15.40 15.11
N ILE A 90 12.38 -14.96 14.14
CA ILE A 90 12.79 -15.70 12.93
C ILE A 90 14.31 -15.89 12.99
#